data_AF-A0A1E7F7P6-F1
#
_entry.id   AF-A0A1E7F7P6-F1
#
_cell.length_a   1.000
_cell.length_b   1.000
_cell.length_c   1.000
_cell.angle_alpha   90.00
_cell.angle_beta   90.00
_cell.angle_gamma   90.00
#
_symmetry.space_group_name_H-M   'P 1'
#
loop_
_entity.id
_entity.type
_entity.pdbx_description
1 polymer ?
#
loop_
_entity_poly.entity_id
_entity_poly.type
_entity_poly.pdbx_seq_one_letter_code
_entity_poly.pdbx_strand_id
1 'polypeptide(L)'
;MCCGYGLGSFSGLVDGVEMFSNDGEFDTSTNQTFTVPDGAPSEFPTSSPTSSPTDFPTFNPTVIEDICADKDNFRWKGKENRDCQWLRRKKGNKRKKLCTRFGKVGGEKLRVYEWCPTTCATVDLGACT
;
A
#
# COMPACT_ATOMS: atom_id res chain seq x y z
N MET A 1 25.13 0.93 33.27
CA MET A 1 24.78 0.37 31.95
C MET A 1 23.67 1.23 31.38
N CYS A 2 23.98 2.17 30.50
CA CYS A 2 22.98 2.92 29.73
C CYS A 2 23.48 3.08 28.29
N CYS A 3 22.53 3.21 27.36
CA CYS A 3 22.67 3.50 25.93
C CYS A 3 22.74 2.27 25.01
N GLY A 4 21.57 1.69 24.72
CA GLY A 4 21.34 1.02 23.44
C GLY A 4 20.80 2.05 22.46
N TYR A 5 21.58 2.42 21.45
CA TYR A 5 21.15 3.32 20.38
C TYR A 5 19.99 2.66 19.61
N GLY A 6 18.93 3.43 19.35
CA GLY A 6 17.76 2.97 18.60
C GLY A 6 17.78 3.53 17.17
N LEU A 7 17.36 2.71 16.21
CA LEU A 7 17.09 3.17 14.85
C LEU A 7 15.77 3.93 14.88
N GLY A 8 15.80 5.23 14.63
CA GLY A 8 14.60 6.07 14.46
C GLY A 8 14.63 6.72 13.08
N SER A 9 13.65 7.52 12.71
CA SER A 9 13.76 8.49 11.61
C SER A 9 12.80 9.63 11.89
N PHE A 10 13.07 10.82 11.37
CA PHE A 10 12.12 11.93 11.44
C PHE A 10 11.98 12.61 10.08
N SER A 11 10.78 13.14 9.83
CA SER A 11 10.50 14.03 8.71
C SER A 11 9.60 15.18 9.15
N GLY A 12 9.72 16.31 8.46
CA GLY A 12 8.92 17.50 8.71
C GLY A 12 8.32 18.06 7.43
N LEU A 13 7.05 18.45 7.52
CA LEU A 13 6.29 18.99 6.41
C LEU A 13 5.91 20.46 6.68
N VAL A 14 5.93 21.28 5.64
CA VAL A 14 5.38 22.64 5.62
C VAL A 14 4.35 22.69 4.50
N ASP A 15 3.10 23.04 4.84
CA ASP A 15 1.96 23.06 3.89
C ASP A 15 1.78 21.75 3.09
N GLY A 16 2.09 20.61 3.72
CA GLY A 16 1.99 19.29 3.10
C GLY A 16 3.16 18.91 2.18
N VAL A 17 4.16 19.79 2.03
CA VAL A 17 5.41 19.52 1.31
C VAL A 17 6.47 19.08 2.31
N GLU A 18 7.09 17.92 2.08
CA GLU A 18 8.21 17.44 2.89
C GLU A 18 9.43 18.35 2.69
N MET A 19 9.86 19.01 3.75
CA MET A 19 10.99 19.96 3.70
C MET A 19 12.28 19.34 4.24
N PHE A 20 12.16 18.37 5.13
CA PHE A 20 13.31 17.71 5.71
C PHE A 20 13.00 16.30 6.18
N SER A 21 13.95 15.39 6.00
CA SER A 21 13.90 14.03 6.53
C SER A 21 15.30 13.52 6.84
N ASN A 22 15.40 12.65 7.85
CA ASN A 22 16.61 11.91 8.18
C ASN A 22 16.31 10.41 8.21
N ASP A 23 17.32 9.63 7.83
CA ASP A 23 17.30 8.19 7.63
C ASP A 23 17.80 7.39 8.84
N GLY A 24 18.00 8.06 9.98
CA GLY A 24 17.99 7.39 11.27
C GLY A 24 19.27 7.25 12.06
N GLU A 25 20.31 7.98 11.67
CA GLU A 25 21.49 8.15 12.52
C GLU A 25 21.23 9.28 13.52
N PHE A 26 21.00 8.93 14.78
CA PHE A 26 20.97 9.87 15.90
C PHE A 26 21.99 9.43 16.94
N ASP A 27 22.91 10.33 17.27
CA ASP A 27 23.84 10.08 18.37
C ASP A 27 23.08 10.30 19.70
N THR A 28 22.79 11.57 20.02
CA THR A 28 21.97 11.96 21.20
C THR A 28 20.90 13.00 20.87
N SER A 29 21.14 13.87 19.88
CA SER A 29 20.18 14.80 19.29
C SER A 29 20.69 15.28 17.92
N THR A 30 19.77 15.65 17.02
CA THR A 30 20.07 16.20 15.69
C THR A 30 19.23 17.45 15.48
N ASN A 31 19.83 18.52 14.95
CA ASN A 31 19.15 19.76 14.58
C ASN A 31 19.21 19.96 13.06
N GLN A 32 18.07 20.29 12.43
CA GLN A 32 17.98 20.52 10.99
C GLN A 32 17.24 21.83 10.71
N THR A 33 17.89 22.73 9.98
CA THR A 33 17.33 24.03 9.61
C THR A 33 16.62 23.92 8.27
N PHE A 34 15.44 24.52 8.15
CA PHE A 34 14.69 24.62 6.91
C PHE A 34 14.25 26.07 6.69
N THR A 35 14.05 26.46 5.42
CA THR A 35 13.56 27.78 5.05
C THR A 35 12.14 27.67 4.50
N VAL A 36 11.21 28.42 5.10
CA VAL A 36 9.88 28.63 4.53
C VAL A 36 9.91 29.83 3.58
N PRO A 37 9.28 29.77 2.41
CA PRO A 37 9.10 30.94 1.58
C PRO A 37 8.19 31.94 2.32
N ASP A 38 8.72 33.13 2.62
CA ASP A 38 7.94 34.24 3.18
C ASP A 38 6.91 34.70 2.14
N GLY A 39 5.63 34.46 2.45
CA GLY A 39 4.51 34.70 1.55
C GLY A 39 4.22 36.18 1.33
N ALA A 40 5.01 36.84 0.49
CA ALA A 40 4.59 38.08 -0.14
C ALA A 40 3.62 37.75 -1.30
N PRO A 41 2.47 38.43 -1.44
CA PRO A 41 1.50 38.15 -2.49
C PRO A 41 2.11 38.39 -3.88
N SER A 42 1.91 37.38 -4.74
CA SER A 42 2.43 37.27 -6.10
C SER A 42 1.64 38.14 -7.08
N GLU A 43 2.32 39.08 -7.75
CA GLU A 43 1.86 39.65 -9.02
C GLU A 43 2.84 39.25 -10.12
N PHE A 44 2.33 38.51 -11.10
CA PHE A 44 2.60 38.54 -12.55
C PHE A 44 2.64 37.13 -13.19
N PRO A 45 1.99 36.95 -14.35
CA PRO A 45 1.74 35.65 -14.94
C PRO A 45 2.89 35.22 -15.87
N THR A 46 3.36 33.99 -15.75
CA THR A 46 4.29 33.40 -16.72
C THR A 46 3.57 32.35 -17.57
N SER A 47 3.60 32.60 -18.87
CA SER A 47 2.97 31.91 -19.99
C SER A 47 3.57 30.52 -20.30
N SER A 48 2.71 29.48 -20.33
CA SER A 48 2.66 28.31 -21.25
C SER A 48 3.89 27.42 -21.53
N PRO A 49 3.70 26.18 -22.06
CA PRO A 49 3.03 25.03 -21.50
C PRO A 49 4.04 23.91 -21.10
N THR A 50 3.55 22.99 -20.27
CA THR A 50 4.22 21.77 -19.83
C THR A 50 4.44 20.76 -20.96
N SER A 51 5.68 20.26 -21.11
CA SER A 51 6.00 19.03 -21.85
C SER A 51 6.80 18.09 -20.95
N SER A 52 6.04 17.42 -20.07
CA SER A 52 6.26 16.10 -19.46
C SER A 52 7.61 15.39 -19.66
N PRO A 53 8.30 14.99 -18.56
CA PRO A 53 9.03 13.73 -18.55
C PRO A 53 8.05 12.55 -18.43
N THR A 54 8.24 11.54 -19.29
CA THR A 54 7.51 10.28 -19.36
C THR A 54 8.07 9.25 -18.35
N ASP A 55 7.15 8.50 -17.74
CA ASP A 55 7.29 7.25 -16.97
C ASP A 55 8.17 7.25 -15.71
N PHE A 56 7.68 7.89 -14.65
CA PHE A 56 7.75 7.24 -13.34
C PHE A 56 6.63 6.19 -13.29
N PRO A 57 6.85 5.01 -12.66
CA PRO A 57 5.84 3.98 -12.66
C PRO A 57 4.54 4.58 -12.14
N THR A 58 3.52 4.52 -12.99
CA THR A 58 2.15 4.62 -12.57
C THR A 58 1.97 3.52 -11.53
N PHE A 59 2.22 3.81 -10.26
CA PHE A 59 1.37 3.27 -9.22
C PHE A 59 0.02 3.84 -9.59
N ASN A 60 -0.68 3.11 -10.48
CA ASN A 60 -2.12 3.11 -10.50
C ASN A 60 -2.49 3.20 -9.02
N PRO A 61 -3.34 4.16 -8.61
CA PRO A 61 -4.02 3.96 -7.35
C PRO A 61 -4.68 2.60 -7.54
N THR A 62 -4.07 1.55 -6.97
CA THR A 62 -4.84 0.43 -6.49
C THR A 62 -5.75 1.17 -5.57
N VAL A 63 -6.99 1.37 -6.05
CA VAL A 63 -8.12 1.84 -5.28
C VAL A 63 -7.85 1.32 -3.87
N ILE A 64 -7.96 2.18 -2.86
CA ILE A 64 -8.00 1.71 -1.48
C ILE A 64 -9.32 0.91 -1.38
N GLU A 65 -9.38 -0.21 -2.10
CA GLU A 65 -10.28 -1.31 -1.88
C GLU A 65 -9.88 -1.70 -0.49
N ASP A 66 -10.84 -1.56 0.40
CA ASP A 66 -10.78 -2.05 1.75
C ASP A 66 -9.93 -3.34 1.73
N ILE A 67 -8.78 -3.31 2.40
CA ILE A 67 -7.84 -4.44 2.47
C ILE A 67 -8.51 -5.71 3.02
N CYS A 68 -9.70 -5.53 3.61
CA CYS A 68 -10.55 -6.58 4.11
C CYS A 68 -11.65 -7.06 3.17
N ALA A 69 -11.87 -6.42 2.03
CA ALA A 69 -12.91 -6.80 1.08
C ALA A 69 -12.44 -7.91 0.11
N ASP A 70 -13.30 -8.92 -0.05
CA ASP A 70 -13.13 -9.94 -1.08
C ASP A 70 -13.24 -9.31 -2.49
N LYS A 71 -12.27 -9.58 -3.37
CA LYS A 71 -12.25 -9.02 -4.73
C LYS A 71 -13.21 -9.78 -5.65
N ASP A 72 -14.19 -9.08 -6.21
CA ASP A 72 -15.24 -9.66 -7.06
C ASP A 72 -14.72 -10.28 -8.37
N ASN A 73 -13.54 -9.86 -8.83
CA ASN A 73 -12.92 -10.36 -10.05
C ASN A 73 -12.21 -11.73 -9.86
N PHE A 74 -12.10 -12.22 -8.63
CA PHE A 74 -11.42 -13.50 -8.38
C PHE A 74 -12.18 -14.67 -9.00
N ARG A 75 -11.48 -15.46 -9.83
CA ARG A 75 -12.00 -16.70 -10.44
C ARG A 75 -10.97 -17.81 -10.36
N TRP A 76 -11.18 -18.78 -9.48
CA TRP A 76 -10.23 -19.89 -9.29
C TRP A 76 -10.09 -20.73 -10.57
N LYS A 77 -8.88 -20.72 -11.15
CA LYS A 77 -8.56 -21.36 -12.45
C LYS A 77 -9.43 -20.85 -13.60
N GLY A 78 -9.81 -19.58 -13.58
CA GLY A 78 -10.61 -18.95 -14.65
C GLY A 78 -12.05 -19.47 -14.76
N LYS A 79 -12.57 -20.15 -13.72
CA LYS A 79 -13.96 -20.64 -13.73
C LYS A 79 -14.88 -19.62 -13.06
N GLU A 80 -15.94 -19.23 -13.77
CA GLU A 80 -16.93 -18.24 -13.32
C GLU A 80 -17.55 -18.60 -11.96
N ASN A 81 -17.95 -19.86 -11.77
CA ASN A 81 -18.56 -20.35 -10.51
C ASN A 81 -17.56 -20.60 -9.36
N ARG A 82 -16.38 -19.98 -9.41
CA ARG A 82 -15.32 -20.18 -8.40
C ARG A 82 -14.74 -18.89 -7.88
N ASP A 83 -15.65 -18.03 -7.46
CA ASP A 83 -15.40 -16.79 -6.72
C ASP A 83 -15.10 -17.02 -5.23
N CYS A 84 -14.96 -15.91 -4.48
CA CYS A 84 -14.76 -15.94 -3.03
C CYS A 84 -15.96 -16.56 -2.30
N GLN A 85 -17.19 -16.38 -2.80
CA GLN A 85 -18.39 -17.00 -2.22
C GLN A 85 -18.35 -18.55 -2.32
N TRP A 86 -17.90 -19.09 -3.45
CA TRP A 86 -17.66 -20.52 -3.64
C TRP A 86 -16.58 -21.05 -2.69
N LEU A 87 -15.54 -20.26 -2.45
CA LEU A 87 -14.47 -20.60 -1.51
C LEU A 87 -15.00 -20.64 -0.06
N ARG A 88 -15.85 -19.68 0.30
CA ARG A 88 -16.58 -19.60 1.58
C ARG A 88 -17.51 -20.80 1.82
N ARG A 89 -17.91 -21.54 0.79
CA ARG A 89 -18.70 -22.78 0.93
C ARG A 89 -17.85 -24.03 1.19
N LYS A 90 -16.51 -23.94 1.20
CA LYS A 90 -15.62 -25.09 1.44
C LYS A 90 -15.42 -25.36 2.93
N LYS A 91 -15.34 -26.65 3.30
CA LYS A 91 -15.01 -27.11 4.66
C LYS A 91 -13.59 -26.64 5.07
N GLY A 92 -13.39 -26.31 6.35
CA GLY A 92 -12.20 -25.66 6.91
C GLY A 92 -10.86 -26.08 6.29
N ASN A 93 -10.47 -27.35 6.41
CA ASN A 93 -9.19 -27.84 5.84
C ASN A 93 -9.08 -27.66 4.32
N LYS A 94 -10.18 -27.83 3.58
CA LYS A 94 -10.20 -27.65 2.13
C LYS A 94 -10.11 -26.16 1.77
N ARG A 95 -10.76 -25.28 2.54
CA ARG A 95 -10.67 -23.83 2.38
C ARG A 95 -9.27 -23.34 2.67
N LYS A 96 -8.67 -23.74 3.79
CA LYS A 96 -7.29 -23.42 4.18
C LYS A 96 -6.30 -23.76 3.07
N LYS A 97 -6.39 -24.99 2.53
CA LYS A 97 -5.57 -25.45 1.40
C LYS A 97 -5.81 -24.70 0.09
N LEU A 98 -6.92 -24.01 -0.08
CA LEU A 98 -7.20 -23.19 -1.26
C LEU A 98 -6.70 -21.77 -1.05
N CYS A 99 -6.93 -21.18 0.12
CA CYS A 99 -6.44 -19.85 0.52
C CYS A 99 -4.92 -19.71 0.38
N THR A 100 -4.14 -20.76 0.69
CA THR A 100 -2.68 -20.74 0.55
C THR A 100 -2.16 -20.95 -0.87
N ARG A 101 -3.02 -21.31 -1.82
CA ARG A 101 -2.58 -21.53 -3.21
C ARG A 101 -2.51 -20.20 -3.96
N PHE A 102 -1.75 -20.20 -5.06
CA PHE A 102 -1.76 -19.10 -6.01
C PHE A 102 -2.94 -19.22 -6.97
N GLY A 103 -3.69 -18.13 -7.10
CA GLY A 103 -4.67 -17.89 -8.15
C GLY A 103 -4.04 -17.05 -9.26
N LYS A 104 -4.43 -17.32 -10.51
CA LYS A 104 -4.07 -16.48 -11.66
C LYS A 104 -5.34 -15.85 -12.22
N VAL A 105 -5.42 -14.53 -12.22
CA VAL A 105 -6.54 -13.74 -12.72
C VAL A 105 -5.98 -12.63 -13.60
N GLY A 106 -6.43 -12.50 -14.85
CA GLY A 106 -5.99 -11.42 -15.74
C GLY A 106 -4.48 -11.33 -16.03
N GLY A 107 -3.70 -12.38 -15.74
CA GLY A 107 -2.23 -12.35 -15.84
C GLY A 107 -1.52 -12.18 -14.50
N GLU A 108 -2.21 -11.66 -13.49
CA GLU A 108 -1.72 -11.47 -12.14
C GLU A 108 -1.74 -12.78 -11.34
N LYS A 109 -0.67 -13.06 -10.60
CA LYS A 109 -0.50 -14.28 -9.79
C LYS A 109 -0.31 -13.92 -8.32
N LEU A 110 -1.42 -13.87 -7.58
CA LEU A 110 -1.41 -13.67 -6.12
C LEU A 110 -1.91 -14.92 -5.39
N ARG A 111 -1.69 -14.96 -4.07
CA ARG A 111 -2.29 -16.01 -3.23
C ARG A 111 -3.80 -15.77 -3.10
N VAL A 112 -4.56 -16.84 -2.94
CA VAL A 112 -6.02 -16.77 -2.89
C VAL A 112 -6.52 -15.93 -1.70
N TYR A 113 -5.79 -15.86 -0.58
CA TYR A 113 -6.15 -14.97 0.51
C TYR A 113 -5.96 -13.47 0.20
N GLU A 114 -5.11 -13.11 -0.76
CA GLU A 114 -4.96 -11.72 -1.25
C GLU A 114 -6.15 -11.31 -2.13
N TRP A 115 -6.76 -12.31 -2.77
CA TRP A 115 -7.97 -12.13 -3.56
C TRP A 115 -9.24 -12.17 -2.70
N CYS A 116 -9.24 -12.99 -1.64
CA CYS A 116 -10.38 -13.19 -0.76
C CYS A 116 -9.99 -13.04 0.72
N PRO A 117 -9.58 -11.83 1.18
CA PRO A 117 -9.13 -11.60 2.55
C PRO A 117 -10.20 -11.94 3.59
N THR A 118 -11.46 -11.52 3.43
CA THR A 118 -12.54 -11.83 4.39
C THR A 118 -12.84 -13.32 4.42
N THR A 119 -12.93 -13.97 3.25
CA THR A 119 -13.26 -15.39 3.19
C THR A 119 -12.14 -16.26 3.79
N CYS A 120 -10.88 -15.88 3.60
CA CYS A 120 -9.73 -16.61 4.11
C CYS A 120 -9.37 -16.24 5.57
N ALA A 121 -9.85 -15.11 6.08
CA ALA A 121 -9.74 -14.77 7.51
C ALA A 121 -10.45 -15.79 8.41
N THR A 122 -11.58 -16.36 7.96
CA THR A 122 -12.31 -17.42 8.69
C THR A 122 -11.51 -18.71 8.93
N VAL A 123 -10.31 -18.83 8.35
CA VAL A 123 -9.37 -19.94 8.53
C VAL A 123 -7.96 -19.47 8.91
N ASP A 124 -7.87 -18.28 9.52
CA ASP A 124 -6.64 -17.65 10.03
C ASP A 124 -5.57 -17.39 8.94
N LEU A 125 -6.01 -17.08 7.72
CA LEU A 125 -5.11 -16.84 6.57
C LEU A 125 -5.37 -15.52 5.83
N GLY A 126 -6.37 -14.73 6.23
CA GLY A 126 -6.66 -13.42 5.65
C GLY A 126 -6.01 -12.29 6.45
N ALA A 127 -5.82 -11.13 5.81
CA ALA A 127 -5.26 -9.94 6.47
C ALA A 127 -6.18 -9.34 7.56
N CYS A 128 -7.44 -9.76 7.60
CA CYS A 128 -8.47 -9.20 8.47
C CYS A 128 -9.05 -10.29 9.37
N THR A 129 -8.26 -10.65 10.39
CA THR A 129 -8.62 -11.61 11.44
C THR A 129 -9.46 -10.97 12.54
#